data_AF-A0A1H0KJP5-F1
#
_entry.id   AF-A0A1H0KJP5-F1
#
_cell.length_a   1.000
_cell.length_b   1.000
_cell.length_c   1.000
_cell.angle_alpha   90.00
_cell.angle_beta   90.00
_cell.angle_gamma   90.00
#
_symmetry.space_group_name_H-M   'P 1'
#
loop_
_entity.id
_entity.type
_entity.pdbx_description
1 polymer ?
#
loop_
_entity_poly.entity_id
_entity_poly.type
_entity_poly.pdbx_seq_one_letter_code
_entity_poly.pdbx_strand_id
1 'polypeptide(L)'
;MPEPTIAEIEREVVHMAYVVERYGERYRPILDSLAGHLEAYRRRRPSPERGMPKRPRQPREPIALEPRCLTIADAAAYCGLTPGGFRQWVSIGRLPPSLPGTHRWDRRAIDFALDRLSGLPGPGAGDLDEDAMDRWLQEHGVQGAEARKPDPNRRGPTWRRVPK
;
A
#
# COMPACT_ATOMS: atom_id res chain seq x y z
N MET A 1 10.74 -16.05 -43.66
CA MET A 1 11.32 -15.20 -42.60
C MET A 1 10.19 -14.83 -41.64
N PRO A 2 10.25 -15.23 -40.36
CA PRO A 2 9.25 -14.79 -39.38
C PRO A 2 9.32 -13.27 -39.21
N GLU A 3 8.17 -12.61 -38.99
CA GLU A 3 8.17 -11.18 -38.66
C GLU A 3 8.74 -10.98 -37.24
N PRO A 4 9.61 -9.98 -37.02
CA PRO A 4 10.21 -9.71 -35.72
C PRO A 4 9.17 -9.23 -34.70
N THR A 5 9.32 -9.67 -33.45
CA THR A 5 8.46 -9.29 -32.33
C THR A 5 8.72 -7.85 -31.92
N ILE A 6 7.73 -7.13 -31.38
CA ILE A 6 7.89 -5.75 -30.91
C ILE A 6 9.02 -5.62 -29.89
N ALA A 7 9.13 -6.56 -28.94
CA ALA A 7 10.21 -6.56 -27.96
C ALA A 7 11.60 -6.70 -28.60
N GLU A 8 11.70 -7.42 -29.73
CA GLU A 8 12.93 -7.56 -30.49
C GLU A 8 13.25 -6.24 -31.22
N ILE A 9 12.26 -5.60 -31.87
CA ILE A 9 12.43 -4.29 -32.51
C ILE A 9 12.80 -3.21 -31.48
N GLU A 10 12.17 -3.20 -30.31
CA GLU A 10 12.48 -2.27 -29.22
C GLU A 10 13.90 -2.46 -28.70
N ARG A 11 14.33 -3.72 -28.54
CA ARG A 11 15.71 -4.05 -28.16
C ARG A 11 16.72 -3.56 -29.19
N GLU A 12 16.44 -3.73 -30.48
CA GLU A 12 17.29 -3.28 -31.58
C GLU A 12 17.36 -1.75 -31.68
N VAL A 13 16.24 -1.04 -31.46
CA VAL A 13 16.24 0.44 -31.40
C VAL A 13 17.12 0.94 -30.26
N VAL A 14 17.01 0.33 -29.07
CA VAL A 14 17.86 0.69 -27.92
C VAL A 14 19.34 0.40 -28.20
N HIS A 15 19.63 -0.74 -28.82
CA HIS A 15 21.00 -1.10 -29.21
C HIS A 15 21.58 -0.12 -30.24
N MET A 16 20.80 0.29 -31.24
CA MET A 16 21.25 1.24 -32.26
C MET A 16 21.38 2.66 -31.74
N ALA A 17 20.56 3.07 -30.76
CA ALA A 17 20.73 4.35 -30.08
C ALA A 17 22.09 4.41 -29.36
N TYR A 18 22.46 3.33 -28.67
CA TYR A 18 23.77 3.20 -28.02
C TYR A 18 24.94 3.24 -29.03
N VAL A 19 24.80 2.59 -30.18
CA VAL A 19 25.83 2.60 -31.22
C VAL A 19 26.00 3.99 -31.84
N VAL A 20 24.91 4.74 -32.07
CA VAL A 20 24.99 6.13 -32.54
C VAL A 20 25.72 7.02 -31.53
N GLU A 21 25.42 6.87 -30.25
CA GLU A 21 26.09 7.64 -29.18
C GLU A 21 27.60 7.33 -29.13
N ARG A 22 27.98 6.06 -29.31
CA ARG A 22 29.38 5.61 -29.15
C ARG A 22 30.24 5.72 -30.42
N TYR A 23 29.65 5.55 -31.60
CA TYR A 23 30.36 5.49 -32.88
C TYR A 23 29.97 6.62 -33.84
N GLY A 24 29.09 7.52 -33.40
CA GLY A 24 28.77 8.78 -34.05
C GLY A 24 27.62 8.71 -35.06
N GLU A 25 27.30 9.88 -35.61
CA GLU A 25 26.13 10.17 -36.47
C GLU A 25 26.05 9.34 -37.77
N ARG A 26 27.09 8.59 -38.13
CA ARG A 26 27.08 7.72 -39.31
C ARG A 26 25.98 6.66 -39.25
N TYR A 27 25.61 6.21 -38.05
CA TYR A 27 24.59 5.17 -37.85
C TYR A 27 23.18 5.74 -37.63
N ARG A 28 23.02 7.07 -37.61
CA ARG A 28 21.74 7.76 -37.41
C ARG A 28 20.64 7.32 -38.38
N PRO A 29 20.90 7.13 -39.69
CA PRO A 29 19.86 6.70 -40.63
C PRO A 29 19.30 5.30 -40.32
N ILE A 30 20.09 4.43 -39.69
CA ILE A 30 19.66 3.08 -39.32
C ILE A 30 18.75 3.15 -38.08
N LEU A 31 19.11 3.98 -37.10
CA LEU A 31 18.26 4.26 -35.93
C LEU A 31 16.91 4.84 -36.36
N ASP A 32 16.91 5.82 -37.26
CA ASP A 32 15.69 6.48 -37.75
C ASP A 32 14.78 5.50 -38.50
N SER A 33 15.37 4.59 -39.29
CA SER A 33 14.64 3.52 -39.98
C SER A 33 13.97 2.55 -38.99
N LEU A 34 14.70 2.10 -37.97
CA LEU A 34 14.16 1.18 -36.95
C LEU A 34 13.11 1.84 -36.06
N ALA A 35 13.29 3.11 -35.71
CA ALA A 35 12.29 3.89 -34.99
C ALA A 35 11.00 4.04 -35.82
N GLY A 36 11.12 4.31 -37.12
CA GLY A 36 9.99 4.35 -38.05
C GLY A 36 9.24 3.03 -38.14
N HIS A 37 9.95 1.90 -38.17
CA HIS A 37 9.33 0.57 -38.12
C HIS A 37 8.58 0.33 -36.80
N LEU A 38 9.15 0.68 -35.65
CA LEU A 38 8.48 0.55 -34.35
C LEU A 38 7.18 1.38 -34.29
N GLU A 39 7.21 2.61 -34.81
CA GLU A 39 6.01 3.46 -34.88
C GLU A 39 4.95 2.89 -35.82
N ALA A 40 5.34 2.35 -36.98
CA ALA A 40 4.42 1.70 -37.90
C ALA A 40 3.75 0.47 -37.27
N TYR A 41 4.51 -0.34 -36.53
CA TYR A 41 3.99 -1.48 -35.76
C TYR A 41 3.03 -1.03 -34.65
N ARG A 42 3.39 0.01 -33.88
CA ARG A 42 2.51 0.58 -32.84
C ARG A 42 1.22 1.14 -33.41
N ARG A 43 1.24 1.74 -34.61
CA ARG A 43 0.05 2.27 -35.30
C ARG A 43 -0.84 1.17 -35.88
N ARG A 44 -0.26 0.09 -36.41
CA ARG A 44 -1.01 -1.04 -37.01
C ARG A 44 -1.69 -1.93 -35.98
N ARG A 45 -1.26 -1.92 -34.72
CA ARG A 45 -1.90 -2.73 -33.69
C ARG A 45 -3.25 -2.12 -33.28
N PRO A 46 -4.39 -2.75 -33.55
CA PRO A 46 -5.62 -2.39 -32.85
C PRO A 46 -5.37 -2.63 -31.36
N SER A 47 -5.65 -1.63 -30.51
CA SER A 47 -5.62 -1.83 -29.06
C SER A 47 -6.48 -3.07 -28.75
N PRO A 48 -5.97 -4.06 -28.00
CA PRO A 48 -6.74 -5.25 -27.66
C PRO A 48 -8.05 -4.90 -26.92
N GLU A 49 -8.17 -3.67 -26.42
CA GLU A 49 -9.35 -3.16 -25.74
C GLU A 49 -10.43 -2.60 -26.68
N ARG A 50 -10.11 -2.32 -27.96
CA ARG A 50 -11.03 -1.61 -28.88
C ARG A 50 -12.22 -2.48 -29.36
N GLY A 51 -12.22 -3.78 -29.03
CA GLY A 51 -13.34 -4.70 -29.24
C GLY A 51 -13.56 -5.67 -28.08
N MET A 52 -12.87 -5.49 -26.95
CA MET A 52 -13.08 -6.34 -25.78
C MET A 52 -14.37 -5.89 -25.09
N PRO A 53 -15.33 -6.78 -24.81
CA PRO A 53 -16.48 -6.40 -23.99
C PRO A 53 -15.94 -5.82 -22.67
N LYS A 54 -16.51 -4.69 -22.23
CA LYS A 54 -16.16 -4.08 -20.94
C LYS A 54 -16.12 -5.20 -19.90
N ARG A 55 -14.95 -5.47 -19.31
CA ARG A 55 -14.83 -6.50 -18.27
C ARG A 55 -15.99 -6.28 -17.30
N PRO A 56 -16.83 -7.29 -17.04
CA PRO A 56 -17.90 -7.13 -16.08
C PRO A 56 -17.25 -6.64 -14.80
N ARG A 57 -17.85 -5.62 -14.17
CA ARG A 57 -17.40 -5.13 -12.86
C ARG A 57 -17.29 -6.36 -11.98
N GLN A 58 -16.07 -6.77 -11.61
CA GLN A 58 -15.92 -7.92 -10.74
C GLN A 58 -16.71 -7.62 -9.47
N PRO A 59 -17.59 -8.52 -9.02
CA PRO A 59 -18.22 -8.39 -7.72
C PRO A 59 -17.09 -8.24 -6.71
N ARG A 60 -17.08 -7.11 -5.98
CA ARG A 60 -16.14 -6.96 -4.87
C ARG A 60 -16.49 -8.05 -3.88
N GLU A 61 -15.64 -9.06 -3.76
CA GLU A 61 -15.79 -10.06 -2.71
C GLU A 61 -15.85 -9.31 -1.37
N PRO A 62 -16.84 -9.59 -0.52
CA PRO A 62 -16.91 -8.95 0.78
C PRO A 62 -15.65 -9.35 1.54
N ILE A 63 -14.85 -8.34 1.91
CA ILE A 63 -13.67 -8.56 2.74
C ILE A 63 -14.20 -9.14 4.05
N ALA A 64 -13.91 -10.41 4.32
CA ALA A 64 -14.31 -11.11 5.54
C ALA A 64 -13.49 -10.59 6.74
N LEU A 65 -13.69 -9.33 7.09
CA LEU A 65 -13.10 -8.72 8.28
C LEU A 65 -14.06 -8.94 9.44
N GLU A 66 -13.60 -9.66 10.45
CA GLU A 66 -14.34 -9.74 11.71
C GLU A 66 -14.49 -8.34 12.33
N PRO A 67 -15.70 -7.96 12.76
CA PRO A 67 -15.93 -6.66 13.34
C PRO A 67 -15.17 -6.53 14.66
N ARG A 68 -14.18 -5.62 14.70
CA ARG A 68 -13.37 -5.33 15.90
C ARG A 68 -14.16 -4.67 17.04
N CYS A 69 -15.20 -3.94 16.69
CA CYS A 69 -16.03 -3.16 17.61
C CYS A 69 -17.24 -3.97 18.07
N LEU A 70 -17.38 -4.15 19.37
CA LEU A 70 -18.43 -4.92 20.02
C LEU A 70 -19.61 -4.02 20.42
N THR A 71 -20.83 -4.60 20.43
CA THR A 71 -21.96 -3.97 21.13
C THR A 71 -21.75 -4.07 22.64
N ILE A 72 -22.59 -3.40 23.42
CA ILE A 72 -22.57 -3.54 24.88
C ILE A 72 -22.88 -4.97 25.33
N ALA A 73 -23.79 -5.66 24.64
CA ALA A 73 -24.17 -7.02 25.00
C ALA A 73 -23.02 -7.98 24.72
N ASP A 74 -22.37 -7.85 23.57
CA ASP A 74 -21.22 -8.66 23.20
C ASP A 74 -20.01 -8.38 24.09
N ALA A 75 -19.75 -7.10 24.42
CA ALA A 75 -18.66 -6.72 25.31
C ALA A 75 -18.88 -7.25 26.75
N ALA A 76 -20.12 -7.19 27.24
CA ALA A 76 -20.47 -7.75 28.55
C ALA A 76 -20.34 -9.28 28.56
N ALA A 77 -20.87 -9.95 27.53
CA ALA A 77 -20.73 -11.39 27.36
C ALA A 77 -19.26 -11.81 27.27
N TYR A 78 -18.44 -11.05 26.55
CA TYR A 78 -17.00 -11.27 26.43
C TYR A 78 -16.28 -11.20 27.79
N CYS A 79 -16.69 -10.29 28.66
CA CYS A 79 -16.14 -10.17 30.02
C CYS A 79 -16.80 -11.13 31.04
N GLY A 80 -17.77 -11.95 30.64
CA GLY A 80 -18.55 -12.78 31.56
C GLY A 80 -19.45 -12.00 32.53
N LEU A 81 -19.87 -10.78 32.15
CA LEU A 81 -20.69 -9.88 32.97
C LEU A 81 -22.09 -9.68 32.37
N THR A 82 -23.03 -9.19 33.19
CA THR A 82 -24.29 -8.64 32.67
C THR A 82 -24.05 -7.26 32.05
N PRO A 83 -24.87 -6.79 31.08
CA PRO A 83 -24.71 -5.45 30.49
C PRO A 83 -24.73 -4.32 31.53
N GLY A 84 -25.51 -4.47 32.61
CA GLY A 84 -25.52 -3.52 33.73
C GLY A 84 -24.21 -3.53 34.53
N GLY A 85 -23.70 -4.72 34.84
CA GLY A 85 -22.40 -4.88 35.50
C GLY A 85 -21.25 -4.32 34.67
N PHE A 86 -21.28 -4.52 33.35
CA PHE A 86 -20.31 -3.94 32.43
C PHE A 86 -20.33 -2.40 32.46
N ARG A 87 -21.52 -1.76 32.43
CA ARG A 87 -21.63 -0.29 32.57
C ARG A 87 -21.09 0.20 33.90
N GLN A 88 -21.35 -0.54 34.99
CA GLN A 88 -20.81 -0.20 36.30
C GLN A 88 -19.28 -0.24 36.29
N TRP A 89 -18.68 -1.27 35.69
CA TRP A 89 -17.22 -1.40 35.55
C TRP A 89 -16.60 -0.28 34.72
N VAL A 90 -17.26 0.13 33.63
CA VAL A 90 -16.86 1.31 32.85
C VAL A 90 -16.98 2.59 33.69
N SER A 91 -18.08 2.75 34.45
CA SER A 91 -18.32 3.94 35.28
C SER A 91 -17.30 4.12 36.40
N ILE A 92 -16.82 3.03 37.00
CA ILE A 92 -15.78 3.06 38.03
C ILE A 92 -14.36 3.12 37.43
N GLY A 93 -14.23 3.14 36.10
CA GLY A 93 -12.96 3.26 35.39
C GLY A 93 -12.12 1.98 35.32
N ARG A 94 -12.72 0.81 35.55
CA ARG A 94 -12.03 -0.49 35.40
C ARG A 94 -11.93 -0.93 33.95
N LEU A 95 -12.95 -0.62 33.14
CA LEU A 95 -13.01 -0.94 31.71
C LEU A 95 -13.03 0.34 30.86
N PRO A 96 -12.62 0.27 29.59
CA PRO A 96 -12.57 1.46 28.74
C PRO A 96 -13.96 2.03 28.45
N PRO A 97 -14.10 3.36 28.30
CA PRO A 97 -15.32 3.97 27.82
C PRO A 97 -15.60 3.57 26.36
N SER A 98 -16.84 3.78 25.91
CA SER A 98 -17.20 3.60 24.51
C SER A 98 -16.39 4.54 23.62
N LEU A 99 -16.12 4.13 22.38
CA LEU A 99 -15.43 4.96 21.40
C LEU A 99 -16.18 6.28 21.19
N PRO A 100 -15.50 7.44 21.15
CA PRO A 100 -16.13 8.74 21.11
C PRO A 100 -17.04 8.88 19.89
N GLY A 101 -18.26 9.40 20.11
CA GLY A 101 -19.29 9.51 19.07
C GLY A 101 -20.00 8.21 18.73
N THR A 102 -19.71 7.10 19.42
CA THR A 102 -20.36 5.81 19.20
C THR A 102 -20.78 5.15 20.52
N HIS A 103 -21.62 4.12 20.42
CA HIS A 103 -21.94 3.20 21.51
C HIS A 103 -21.25 1.84 21.29
N ARG A 104 -20.01 1.85 20.82
CA ARG A 104 -19.22 0.65 20.52
C ARG A 104 -17.98 0.58 21.40
N TRP A 105 -17.58 -0.63 21.74
CA TRP A 105 -16.38 -0.91 22.52
C TRP A 105 -15.37 -1.66 21.68
N ASP A 106 -14.10 -1.30 21.81
CA ASP A 106 -13.01 -1.98 21.13
C ASP A 106 -12.57 -3.23 21.92
N ARG A 107 -12.55 -4.39 21.28
CA ARG A 107 -12.15 -5.64 21.94
C ARG A 107 -10.74 -5.57 22.53
N ARG A 108 -9.76 -5.02 21.79
CA ARG A 108 -8.37 -4.91 22.28
C ARG A 108 -8.23 -3.94 23.45
N ALA A 109 -9.04 -2.88 23.48
CA ALA A 109 -9.02 -1.95 24.61
C ALA A 109 -9.57 -2.62 25.89
N ILE A 110 -10.56 -3.51 25.75
CA ILE A 110 -11.07 -4.30 26.87
C ILE A 110 -9.98 -5.26 27.36
N ASP A 111 -9.33 -6.01 26.46
CA ASP A 111 -8.22 -6.91 26.80
C ASP A 111 -7.11 -6.16 27.54
N PHE A 112 -6.68 -5.01 27.01
CA PHE A 112 -5.66 -4.18 27.63
C PHE A 112 -6.03 -3.73 29.06
N ALA A 113 -7.30 -3.37 29.29
CA ALA A 113 -7.76 -2.98 30.61
C ALA A 113 -7.77 -4.16 31.58
N LEU A 114 -8.16 -5.35 31.11
CA LEU A 114 -8.14 -6.59 31.89
C LEU A 114 -6.71 -7.03 32.21
N ASP A 115 -5.79 -6.93 31.26
CA ASP A 115 -4.36 -7.21 31.45
C ASP A 115 -3.76 -6.30 32.52
N ARG A 116 -4.05 -4.99 32.42
CA ARG A 116 -3.61 -4.01 33.41
C ARG A 116 -4.18 -4.31 34.81
N LEU A 117 -5.44 -4.72 34.91
CA LEU A 117 -6.05 -5.12 36.18
C LEU A 117 -5.43 -6.41 36.74
N SER A 118 -5.02 -7.32 35.85
CA SER A 118 -4.37 -8.60 36.20
C SER A 118 -2.88 -8.45 36.52
N GLY A 119 -2.32 -7.25 36.40
CA GLY A 119 -0.90 -6.99 36.61
C GLY A 119 -0.01 -7.51 35.48
N LEU A 120 -0.59 -7.81 34.31
CA LEU A 120 0.17 -8.25 33.15
C LEU A 120 0.81 -7.05 32.44
N PRO A 121 2.07 -7.17 31.97
CA PRO A 121 2.68 -6.16 31.12
C PRO A 121 1.81 -6.00 29.87
N GLY A 122 1.41 -4.77 29.55
CA GLY A 122 0.54 -4.50 28.41
C GLY A 122 1.14 -5.00 27.09
N PRO A 123 0.33 -5.24 26.04
CA PRO A 123 0.81 -5.61 24.71
C PRO A 123 1.88 -4.63 24.23
N GLY A 124 3.13 -5.11 24.17
CA GLY A 124 4.32 -4.33 23.81
C GLY A 124 5.35 -4.12 24.92
N ALA A 125 5.05 -4.50 26.17
CA ALA A 125 6.03 -4.44 27.27
C ALA A 125 6.90 -5.72 27.38
N GLY A 126 6.58 -6.77 26.61
CA GLY A 126 7.32 -8.04 26.62
C GLY A 126 8.32 -8.24 25.47
N ASP A 127 8.14 -7.57 24.33
CA ASP A 127 8.83 -7.95 23.07
C ASP A 127 9.35 -6.76 22.25
N LEU A 128 9.58 -5.59 22.87
CA LEU A 128 10.50 -4.63 22.28
C LEU A 128 11.93 -5.10 22.58
N ASP A 129 12.31 -6.23 21.98
CA ASP A 129 13.72 -6.51 21.77
C ASP A 129 14.23 -5.35 20.92
N GLU A 130 14.87 -4.36 21.55
CA GLU A 130 15.56 -3.26 20.84
C GLU A 130 16.50 -3.85 19.76
N ASP A 131 17.03 -5.05 20.05
CA ASP A 131 17.84 -5.88 19.16
C ASP A 131 17.10 -6.41 17.92
N ALA A 132 15.77 -6.54 17.91
CA ALA A 132 15.01 -7.06 16.77
C ALA A 132 14.97 -6.07 15.60
N MET A 133 14.85 -4.77 15.92
CA MET A 133 14.93 -3.70 14.91
C MET A 133 16.36 -3.60 14.36
N ASP A 134 17.37 -3.64 15.25
CA ASP A 134 18.78 -3.62 14.84
C ASP A 134 19.17 -4.84 14.01
N ARG A 135 18.68 -6.03 14.37
CA ARG A 135 18.87 -7.26 13.59
C ARG A 135 18.21 -7.18 12.22
N TRP A 136 16.99 -6.64 12.13
CA TRP A 136 16.33 -6.41 10.84
C TRP A 136 17.08 -5.39 9.99
N LEU A 137 17.57 -4.28 10.57
CA LEU A 137 18.40 -3.29 9.87
C LEU A 137 19.75 -3.86 9.41
N GLN A 138 20.36 -4.77 10.19
CA GLN A 138 21.59 -5.47 9.80
C GLN A 138 21.34 -6.46 8.65
N GLU A 139 20.23 -7.20 8.69
CA GLU A 139 19.86 -8.18 7.67
C GLU A 139 19.37 -7.54 6.37
N HIS A 140 18.62 -6.44 6.46
CA HIS A 140 17.94 -5.77 5.33
C HIS A 140 18.53 -4.40 5.00
N GLY A 141 19.76 -4.15 5.46
CA GLY A 141 20.49 -2.90 5.30
C GLY A 141 20.18 -2.24 3.96
N VAL A 142 19.59 -1.04 4.04
CA VAL A 142 19.07 -0.28 2.91
C VAL A 142 20.19 -0.05 1.90
N GLN A 143 20.35 -0.97 0.95
CA GLN A 143 21.32 -0.82 -0.12
C GLN A 143 20.82 0.30 -1.05
N GLY A 144 21.42 1.48 -0.89
CA GLY A 144 21.52 2.47 -1.96
C GLY A 144 20.24 3.26 -2.26
N ALA A 145 19.65 3.93 -1.26
CA ALA A 145 18.98 5.19 -1.53
C ALA A 145 20.03 6.30 -1.52
N GLU A 146 20.86 6.34 -2.56
CA GLU A 146 21.69 7.51 -2.86
C GLU A 146 20.78 8.73 -2.83
N ALA A 147 21.13 9.67 -1.96
CA ALA A 147 20.31 10.81 -1.58
C ALA A 147 19.92 11.63 -2.82
N ARG A 148 18.75 11.33 -3.38
CA ARG A 148 18.08 12.20 -4.35
C ARG A 148 17.70 13.47 -3.60
N LYS A 149 18.60 14.46 -3.64
CA LYS A 149 18.35 15.77 -3.04
C LYS A 149 17.01 16.30 -3.56
N PRO A 150 16.14 16.81 -2.68
CA PRO A 150 14.87 17.37 -3.10
C PRO A 150 15.15 18.56 -4.03
N ASP A 151 14.56 18.52 -5.22
CA ASP A 151 14.58 19.62 -6.19
C ASP A 151 13.99 20.88 -5.53
N PRO A 152 14.78 21.96 -5.36
CA PRO A 152 14.32 23.18 -4.69
C PRO A 152 13.18 23.89 -5.44
N ASN A 153 12.88 23.51 -6.68
CA ASN A 153 11.84 24.14 -7.50
C ASN A 153 10.55 23.32 -7.61
N ARG A 154 10.43 22.22 -6.86
CA ARG A 154 9.22 21.38 -6.86
C ARG A 154 8.10 22.04 -6.06
N ARG A 155 7.30 22.88 -6.73
CA ARG A 155 6.06 23.44 -6.16
C ARG A 155 5.10 22.30 -5.83
N GLY A 156 4.82 22.10 -4.55
CA GLY A 156 3.87 21.09 -4.05
C GLY A 156 2.42 21.38 -4.49
N PRO A 157 1.54 20.37 -4.43
CA PRO A 157 0.13 20.55 -4.79
C PRO A 157 -0.53 21.59 -3.87
N THR A 158 -1.12 22.64 -4.46
CA THR A 158 -1.89 23.64 -3.74
C THR A 158 -3.31 23.13 -3.54
N TRP A 159 -3.57 22.49 -2.39
CA TRP A 159 -4.93 22.18 -2.00
C TRP A 159 -5.64 23.49 -1.61
N ARG A 160 -6.42 24.06 -2.54
CA ARG A 160 -7.31 25.20 -2.23
C ARG A 160 -8.33 24.74 -1.18
N ARG A 161 -8.36 25.42 -0.04
CA ARG A 161 -9.43 25.30 0.94
C ARG A 161 -10.74 25.75 0.28
N VAL A 162 -11.76 24.90 0.35
CA VAL A 162 -13.15 25.26 0.05
C VAL A 162 -13.67 26.06 1.25
N PRO A 163 -14.18 27.30 1.07
CA PRO A 163 -14.74 28.07 2.17
C PRO A 163 -16.08 27.49 2.64
N LYS A 164 -16.39 27.74 3.92
CA LYS A 164 -17.63 27.36 4.62
C LYS A 164 -18.86 28.07 4.06
#